data_AF-A0A4R6QVR8-F1
#
_entry.id   AF-A0A4R6QVR8-F1
#
_cell.length_a   1.000
_cell.length_b   1.000
_cell.length_c   1.000
_cell.angle_alpha   90.00
_cell.angle_beta   90.00
_cell.angle_gamma   90.00
#
_symmetry.space_group_name_H-M   'P 1'
#
loop_
_entity.id
_entity.type
_entity.pdbx_description
1 polymer ?
#
loop_
_entity_poly.entity_id
_entity_poly.type
_entity_poly.pdbx_seq_one_letter_code
_entity_poly.pdbx_strand_id
1 'polypeptide(L)'
;MRGVVTLAAAQSLPMDFPYRSQLVLIAFVVALVTLVVQGGTLPLLIRVLGIRGTDEEAARRELSLLIAELQEAAIGQVLDNPELRRRDGGRFDAEVLEEVRERFGRPLPGSSGGAAPDPRTAQRPELVQLLAEVQQDALDEARSLGAYDSGTIARAQKLLDAGSLRRGGL
;
A
#
# COMPACT_ATOMS: atom_id res chain seq x y z
N MET A 1 30.42 -18.40 -5.11
CA MET A 1 31.60 -19.25 -4.85
C MET A 1 32.17 -19.97 -6.07
N ARG A 2 31.41 -20.27 -7.16
CA ARG A 2 31.87 -21.17 -8.25
C ARG A 2 32.59 -20.53 -9.46
N GLY A 3 32.59 -19.21 -9.63
CA GLY A 3 33.26 -18.55 -10.78
C GLY A 3 34.69 -18.05 -10.51
N VAL A 4 34.97 -17.62 -9.27
CA VAL A 4 36.26 -17.02 -8.89
C VAL A 4 37.39 -18.06 -8.89
N VAL A 5 37.07 -19.31 -8.52
CA VAL A 5 38.03 -20.43 -8.48
C VAL A 5 38.46 -20.85 -9.89
N THR A 6 37.53 -20.86 -10.86
CA THR A 6 37.84 -21.20 -12.26
C THR A 6 38.72 -20.13 -12.92
N LEU A 7 38.46 -18.85 -12.62
CA LEU A 7 39.26 -17.74 -13.12
C LEU A 7 40.67 -17.74 -12.51
N ALA A 8 40.78 -18.03 -11.20
CA ALA A 8 42.06 -18.15 -10.51
C ALA A 8 42.88 -19.34 -11.01
N ALA A 9 42.25 -20.49 -11.26
CA ALA A 9 42.92 -21.67 -11.82
C ALA A 9 43.44 -21.42 -13.25
N ALA A 10 42.69 -20.68 -14.08
CA ALA A 10 43.13 -20.30 -15.41
C ALA A 10 44.33 -19.33 -15.39
N GLN A 11 44.40 -18.43 -14.40
CA GLN A 11 45.54 -17.53 -14.19
C GLN A 11 46.80 -18.25 -13.65
N SER A 12 46.66 -19.39 -12.98
CA SER A 12 47.79 -20.19 -12.46
C SER A 12 48.52 -21.02 -13.52
N LEU A 13 48.08 -21.04 -14.79
CA LEU A 13 48.77 -21.76 -15.86
C LEU A 13 50.12 -21.11 -16.23
N PRO A 14 51.21 -21.89 -16.41
CA PRO A 14 52.54 -21.37 -16.78
C PRO A 14 52.54 -20.56 -18.08
N MET A 15 53.45 -19.60 -18.21
CA MET A 15 53.50 -18.68 -19.36
C MET A 15 53.83 -19.37 -20.70
N ASP A 16 54.53 -20.51 -20.68
CA ASP A 16 54.92 -21.28 -21.87
C ASP A 16 53.84 -22.24 -22.39
N PHE A 17 52.60 -22.15 -21.88
CA PHE A 17 51.53 -23.06 -22.29
C PHE A 17 50.93 -22.63 -23.65
N PRO A 18 50.92 -23.51 -24.67
CA PRO A 18 50.36 -23.17 -25.97
C PRO A 18 48.87 -22.84 -25.85
N TYR A 19 48.42 -21.78 -26.55
CA TYR A 19 47.02 -21.32 -26.57
C TYR A 19 46.43 -20.79 -25.25
N ARG A 20 47.27 -20.38 -24.28
CA ARG A 20 46.84 -19.82 -22.98
C ARG A 20 45.80 -18.71 -23.09
N SER A 21 45.98 -17.76 -24.00
CA SER A 21 45.05 -16.64 -24.23
C SER A 21 43.66 -17.10 -24.67
N GLN A 22 43.57 -18.15 -25.49
CA GLN A 22 42.29 -18.75 -25.90
C GLN A 22 41.61 -19.47 -24.74
N LEU A 23 42.36 -20.21 -23.92
CA LEU A 23 41.81 -20.90 -22.74
C LEU A 23 41.29 -19.92 -21.67
N VAL A 24 42.00 -18.81 -21.43
CA VAL A 24 41.54 -17.76 -20.51
C VAL A 24 40.27 -17.09 -21.02
N LEU A 25 40.18 -16.82 -22.33
CA LEU A 25 38.97 -16.26 -22.94
C LEU A 25 37.77 -17.21 -22.78
N ILE A 26 37.96 -18.51 -23.05
CA ILE A 26 36.90 -19.53 -22.88
C ILE A 26 36.47 -19.60 -21.42
N ALA A 27 37.42 -19.65 -20.47
CA ALA A 27 37.10 -19.69 -19.04
C ALA A 27 36.32 -18.45 -18.59
N PHE A 28 36.67 -17.27 -19.10
CA PHE A 28 35.95 -16.02 -18.81
C PHE A 28 34.52 -16.05 -19.36
N VAL A 29 34.32 -16.45 -20.62
CA VAL A 29 33.00 -16.56 -21.23
C VAL A 29 32.12 -17.57 -20.49
N VAL A 30 32.67 -18.74 -20.12
CA VAL A 30 31.95 -19.76 -19.36
C VAL A 30 31.56 -19.25 -17.96
N ALA A 31 32.46 -18.54 -17.28
CA ALA A 31 32.16 -17.90 -16.00
C ALA A 31 31.04 -16.85 -16.14
N LEU A 32 31.06 -16.06 -17.21
CA LEU A 32 30.06 -15.01 -17.44
C LEU A 32 28.68 -15.61 -17.76
N VAL A 33 28.63 -16.60 -18.64
CA VAL A 33 27.41 -17.34 -18.96
C VAL A 33 26.84 -18.03 -17.72
N THR A 34 27.68 -18.69 -16.92
CA THR A 34 27.21 -19.35 -15.68
C THR A 34 26.70 -18.34 -14.65
N LEU A 35 27.32 -17.16 -14.54
CA LEU A 35 26.86 -16.10 -13.65
C LEU A 35 25.52 -15.51 -14.11
N VAL A 36 25.34 -15.32 -15.42
CA VAL A 36 24.09 -14.83 -16.01
C VAL A 36 22.98 -15.88 -15.87
N VAL A 37 23.29 -17.15 -16.12
CA VAL A 37 22.32 -18.24 -15.96
C VAL A 37 21.95 -18.43 -14.49
N GLN A 38 22.91 -18.50 -13.56
CA GLN A 38 22.63 -18.65 -12.12
C GLN A 38 22.01 -17.40 -11.50
N GLY A 39 22.49 -16.21 -11.88
CA GLY A 39 21.95 -14.94 -11.40
C GLY A 39 20.56 -14.65 -11.96
N GLY A 40 20.29 -15.03 -13.20
CA GLY A 40 19.00 -14.87 -13.87
C GLY A 40 17.98 -15.96 -13.55
N THR A 41 18.40 -17.15 -13.14
CA THR A 41 17.47 -18.23 -12.74
C THR A 41 16.83 -17.98 -11.38
N LEU A 42 17.47 -17.24 -10.48
CA LEU A 42 16.94 -16.92 -9.16
C LEU A 42 15.64 -16.08 -9.21
N PRO A 43 15.55 -14.96 -9.95
CA PRO A 43 14.30 -14.21 -10.08
C PRO A 43 13.20 -14.99 -10.83
N LEU A 44 13.58 -15.86 -11.77
CA LEU A 44 12.63 -16.71 -12.49
C LEU A 44 12.10 -17.83 -11.60
N LEU A 45 12.94 -18.40 -10.74
CA LEU A 45 12.56 -19.39 -9.73
C LEU A 45 11.67 -18.79 -8.64
N ILE A 46 11.95 -17.56 -8.18
CA ILE A 46 11.08 -16.81 -7.25
C ILE A 46 9.68 -16.61 -7.88
N ARG A 47 9.62 -16.26 -9.17
CA ARG A 47 8.34 -16.11 -9.89
C ARG A 47 7.58 -17.44 -10.04
N VAL A 48 8.28 -18.53 -10.34
CA VAL A 48 7.67 -19.86 -10.51
C VAL A 48 7.21 -20.46 -9.18
N LEU A 49 7.95 -20.25 -8.10
CA LEU A 49 7.62 -20.78 -6.77
C LEU A 49 6.50 -19.99 -6.07
N GLY A 50 6.03 -18.88 -6.67
CA GLY A 50 4.84 -18.18 -6.20
C GLY A 50 4.98 -17.56 -4.82
N ILE A 51 6.20 -17.19 -4.39
CA ILE A 51 6.43 -16.45 -3.15
C ILE A 51 5.93 -15.01 -3.35
N ARG A 52 4.60 -14.85 -3.31
CA ARG A 52 3.89 -13.56 -3.25
C ARG A 52 3.53 -13.17 -1.80
N GLY A 53 3.64 -14.12 -0.87
CA GLY A 53 3.16 -13.95 0.50
C GLY A 53 3.86 -12.83 1.28
N THR A 54 5.17 -12.64 1.13
CA THR A 54 5.91 -11.64 1.92
C THR A 54 5.63 -10.20 1.48
N ASP A 55 5.50 -9.98 0.17
CA ASP A 55 5.34 -8.64 -0.40
C ASP A 55 3.87 -8.18 -0.33
N GLU A 56 2.93 -9.12 -0.53
CA GLU A 56 1.51 -8.78 -0.49
C GLU A 56 1.00 -8.60 0.95
N GLU A 57 1.54 -9.33 1.93
CA GLU A 57 1.26 -9.08 3.35
C GLU A 57 1.83 -7.73 3.81
N ALA A 58 3.06 -7.40 3.40
CA ALA A 58 3.67 -6.11 3.72
C ALA A 58 2.84 -4.95 3.13
N ALA A 59 2.46 -5.05 1.86
CA ALA A 59 1.62 -4.04 1.20
C ALA A 59 0.22 -3.93 1.82
N ARG A 60 -0.36 -5.03 2.32
CA ARG A 60 -1.64 -5.00 3.06
C ARG A 60 -1.49 -4.32 4.41
N ARG A 61 -0.40 -4.58 5.14
CA ARG A 61 -0.11 -3.92 6.43
C ARG A 61 0.11 -2.43 6.22
N GLU A 62 0.91 -2.05 5.24
CA GLU A 62 1.18 -0.65 4.90
C GLU A 62 -0.12 0.09 4.52
N LEU A 63 -0.96 -0.53 3.68
CA LEU A 63 -2.29 -0.01 3.36
C LEU A 63 -3.18 0.14 4.60
N SER A 64 -3.17 -0.84 5.51
CA SER A 64 -3.97 -0.76 6.74
C SER A 64 -3.53 0.35 7.68
N LEU A 65 -2.22 0.63 7.75
CA LEU A 65 -1.67 1.73 8.54
C LEU A 65 -2.08 3.08 7.94
N LEU A 66 -1.95 3.24 6.62
CA LEU A 66 -2.39 4.46 5.94
C LEU A 66 -3.89 4.71 6.16
N ILE A 67 -4.73 3.69 6.00
CA ILE A 67 -6.18 3.85 6.20
C ILE A 67 -6.50 4.25 7.66
N ALA A 68 -5.82 3.66 8.64
CA ALA A 68 -6.02 4.01 10.04
C ALA A 68 -5.62 5.47 10.33
N GLU A 69 -4.48 5.92 9.78
CA GLU A 69 -4.01 7.31 9.92
C GLU A 69 -4.99 8.30 9.30
N LEU A 70 -5.50 8.02 8.09
CA LEU A 70 -6.51 8.86 7.44
C LEU A 70 -7.82 8.93 8.23
N GLN A 71 -8.25 7.82 8.84
CA GLN A 71 -9.44 7.78 9.68
C GLN A 71 -9.25 8.58 10.97
N GLU A 72 -8.10 8.42 11.63
CA GLU A 72 -7.78 9.14 12.85
C GLU A 72 -7.68 10.65 12.60
N ALA A 73 -7.00 11.06 11.52
CA ALA A 73 -6.93 12.46 11.11
C ALA A 73 -8.33 13.05 10.85
N ALA A 74 -9.18 12.32 10.13
CA ALA A 74 -10.53 12.79 9.83
C ALA A 74 -11.43 12.89 11.07
N ILE A 75 -11.38 11.89 11.96
CA ILE A 75 -12.13 11.94 13.23
C ILE A 75 -11.64 13.10 14.09
N GLY A 76 -10.32 13.25 14.26
CA GLY A 76 -9.73 14.31 15.08
C GLY A 76 -10.05 15.71 14.57
N GLN A 77 -10.02 15.93 13.25
CA GLN A 77 -10.31 17.26 12.69
C GLN A 77 -11.80 17.58 12.60
N VAL A 78 -12.66 16.59 12.36
CA VAL A 78 -14.11 16.83 12.16
C VAL A 78 -14.87 16.67 13.47
N LEU A 79 -14.76 15.53 14.14
CA LEU A 79 -15.60 15.21 15.30
C LEU A 79 -15.14 15.91 16.57
N ASP A 80 -13.85 16.18 16.73
CA ASP A 80 -13.34 16.88 17.92
C ASP A 80 -13.37 18.41 17.76
N ASN A 81 -13.85 18.92 16.62
CA ASN A 81 -13.99 20.35 16.37
C ASN A 81 -15.22 20.93 17.10
N PRO A 82 -15.03 21.81 18.11
CA PRO A 82 -16.14 22.40 18.87
C PRO A 82 -16.99 23.38 18.05
N GLU A 83 -16.50 23.83 16.90
CA GLU A 83 -17.21 24.71 15.97
C GLU A 83 -17.97 23.95 14.88
N LEU A 84 -17.93 22.62 14.88
CA LEU A 84 -18.63 21.80 13.90
C LEU A 84 -20.13 22.14 13.89
N ARG A 85 -20.58 22.68 12.76
CA ARG A 85 -21.96 23.10 12.53
C ARG A 85 -22.49 22.42 11.29
N ARG A 86 -23.76 22.09 11.34
CA ARG A 86 -24.54 21.67 10.18
C ARG A 86 -24.68 22.83 9.20
N ARG A 87 -25.01 22.52 7.96
CA ARG A 87 -25.22 23.45 6.85
C ARG A 87 -26.37 24.42 7.12
N ASP A 88 -27.32 24.01 7.96
CA ASP A 88 -28.42 24.85 8.45
C ASP A 88 -28.04 25.71 9.67
N GLY A 89 -26.78 25.67 10.12
CA GLY A 89 -26.25 26.41 11.27
C GLY A 89 -26.51 25.73 12.63
N GLY A 90 -27.22 24.59 12.65
CA GLY A 90 -27.46 23.80 13.86
C GLY A 90 -26.22 23.03 14.33
N ARG A 91 -26.24 22.53 15.57
CA ARG A 91 -25.25 21.57 16.05
C ARG A 91 -25.63 20.15 15.63
N PHE A 92 -24.64 19.29 15.41
CA PHE A 92 -24.87 17.86 15.22
C PHE A 92 -25.30 17.21 16.55
N ASP A 93 -26.19 16.23 16.47
CA ASP A 93 -26.60 15.43 17.63
C ASP A 93 -25.44 14.59 18.15
N ALA A 94 -25.23 14.59 19.48
CA ALA A 94 -24.12 13.88 20.12
C ALA A 94 -24.16 12.35 19.86
N GLU A 95 -25.36 11.77 19.77
CA GLU A 95 -25.58 10.36 19.46
C GLU A 95 -25.15 10.01 18.02
N VAL A 96 -25.31 10.95 17.07
CA VAL A 96 -24.88 10.76 15.68
C VAL A 96 -23.36 10.87 15.55
N LEU A 97 -22.74 11.79 16.30
CA LEU A 97 -21.28 11.92 16.38
C LEU A 97 -20.64 10.66 16.95
N GLU A 98 -21.18 10.12 18.05
CA GLU A 98 -20.70 8.87 18.65
C GLU A 98 -20.92 7.66 17.73
N GLU A 99 -22.09 7.54 17.09
CA GLU A 99 -22.33 6.43 16.17
C GLU A 99 -21.38 6.48 14.97
N VAL A 100 -21.03 7.67 14.47
CA VAL A 100 -20.06 7.83 13.38
C VAL A 100 -18.63 7.56 13.88
N ARG A 101 -18.27 7.96 15.11
CA ARG A 101 -16.99 7.61 15.74
C ARG A 101 -16.81 6.09 15.84
N GLU A 102 -17.83 5.37 16.31
CA GLU A 102 -17.80 3.91 16.41
C GLU A 102 -17.79 3.22 15.03
N ARG A 103 -18.53 3.76 14.06
CA ARG A 103 -18.62 3.21 12.69
C ARG A 103 -17.29 3.32 11.94
N PHE A 104 -16.57 4.42 12.13
CA PHE A 104 -15.27 4.64 11.47
C PHE A 104 -14.11 3.97 12.23
N GLY A 105 -14.25 3.68 13.53
CA GLY A 105 -13.21 3.05 14.35
C GLY A 105 -13.13 1.51 14.33
N ARG A 106 -14.06 0.79 13.70
CA ARG A 106 -14.05 -0.69 13.64
C ARG A 106 -14.16 -1.27 12.23
N PRO A 107 -13.40 -2.34 11.90
CA PRO A 107 -13.65 -3.16 10.73
C PRO A 107 -15.02 -3.87 10.87
N LEU A 108 -15.99 -3.34 10.15
CA LEU A 108 -17.33 -3.84 9.86
C LEU A 108 -17.60 -5.36 9.98
N PRO A 109 -18.57 -5.76 10.83
CA PRO A 109 -19.51 -6.83 10.52
C PRO A 109 -20.82 -6.23 9.95
N GLY A 110 -21.43 -6.95 9.02
CA GLY A 110 -22.58 -6.48 8.23
C GLY A 110 -23.78 -6.05 9.07
N SER A 111 -24.38 -4.90 8.73
CA SER A 111 -25.61 -4.43 9.36
C SER A 111 -26.83 -4.89 8.57
N SER A 112 -27.58 -5.79 9.17
CA SER A 112 -29.00 -6.02 8.91
C SER A 112 -29.84 -4.95 9.60
N GLY A 113 -30.97 -4.56 8.98
CA GLY A 113 -32.08 -3.91 9.69
C GLY A 113 -32.53 -2.60 9.07
N GLY A 114 -33.61 -2.66 8.28
CA GLY A 114 -34.35 -1.48 7.86
C GLY A 114 -35.09 -0.86 9.05
N ALA A 115 -34.96 0.45 9.19
CA ALA A 115 -35.77 1.28 10.07
C ALA A 115 -36.15 2.58 9.33
N ALA A 116 -37.31 3.13 9.69
CA ALA A 116 -38.01 4.23 9.01
C ALA A 116 -37.18 5.53 8.86
N PRO A 117 -37.59 6.48 7.99
CA PRO A 117 -36.85 7.72 7.76
C PRO A 117 -36.94 8.64 8.99
N ASP A 118 -35.96 8.53 9.87
CA ASP A 118 -35.71 9.47 10.97
C ASP A 118 -35.03 10.75 10.42
N PRO A 119 -35.43 11.98 10.80
CA PRO A 119 -34.66 13.20 10.51
C PRO A 119 -33.19 13.13 10.96
N ARG A 120 -32.82 12.23 11.88
CA ARG A 120 -31.42 11.91 12.23
C ARG A 120 -30.65 11.24 11.09
N THR A 121 -31.33 10.48 10.24
CA THR A 121 -30.75 9.86 9.03
C THR A 121 -30.35 10.92 8.00
N ALA A 122 -30.94 12.13 8.06
CA ALA A 122 -30.60 13.23 7.17
C ALA A 122 -29.30 13.98 7.56
N GLN A 123 -28.83 13.86 8.81
CA GLN A 123 -27.57 14.48 9.26
C GLN A 123 -26.33 13.63 8.93
N ARG A 124 -26.51 12.30 8.88
CA ARG A 124 -25.46 11.35 8.51
C ARG A 124 -24.76 11.65 7.18
N PRO A 125 -25.45 11.86 6.04
CA PRO A 125 -24.78 12.09 4.77
C PRO A 125 -23.88 13.33 4.80
N GLU A 126 -24.29 14.37 5.53
CA GLU A 126 -23.54 15.61 5.67
C GLU A 126 -22.24 15.40 6.48
N LEU A 127 -22.34 14.76 7.65
CA LEU A 127 -21.17 14.47 8.48
C LEU A 127 -20.18 13.54 7.77
N VAL A 128 -20.72 12.57 7.03
CA VAL A 128 -19.93 11.61 6.23
C VAL A 128 -19.27 12.28 5.02
N GLN A 129 -19.85 13.35 4.47
CA GLN A 129 -19.23 14.15 3.42
C GLN A 129 -18.06 14.97 3.98
N LEU A 130 -18.25 15.65 5.13
CA LEU A 130 -17.18 16.38 5.80
C LEU A 130 -15.98 15.49 6.15
N LEU A 131 -16.25 14.28 6.65
CA LEU A 131 -15.20 13.28 6.91
C LEU A 131 -14.46 12.85 5.63
N ALA A 132 -15.17 12.72 4.51
CA ALA A 132 -14.55 12.33 3.24
C ALA A 132 -13.60 13.41 2.70
N GLU A 133 -13.99 14.68 2.84
CA GLU A 133 -13.17 15.82 2.43
C GLU A 133 -11.84 15.82 3.22
N VAL A 134 -11.91 15.66 4.55
CA VAL A 134 -10.68 15.61 5.37
C VAL A 134 -9.83 14.36 5.08
N GLN A 135 -10.44 13.20 4.81
CA GLN A 135 -9.69 12.01 4.41
C GLN A 135 -8.94 12.21 3.09
N GLN A 136 -9.52 12.97 2.15
CA GLN A 136 -8.88 13.30 0.88
C GLN A 136 -7.67 14.21 1.10
N ASP A 137 -7.84 15.27 1.92
CA ASP A 137 -6.77 16.21 2.26
C ASP A 137 -5.61 15.51 2.98
N ALA A 138 -5.91 14.63 3.94
CA ALA A 138 -4.90 13.83 4.65
C ALA A 138 -4.17 12.85 3.71
N LEU A 139 -4.85 12.30 2.70
CA LEU A 139 -4.22 11.44 1.69
C LEU A 139 -3.30 12.23 0.76
N ASP A 140 -3.69 13.44 0.38
CA ASP A 140 -2.87 14.33 -0.43
C ASP A 140 -1.63 14.80 0.35
N GLU A 141 -1.77 15.05 1.66
CA GLU A 141 -0.65 15.32 2.55
C GLU A 141 0.30 14.11 2.64
N ALA A 142 -0.22 12.91 2.91
CA ALA A 142 0.57 11.68 2.96
C ALA A 142 1.32 11.42 1.64
N ARG A 143 0.70 11.74 0.49
CA ARG A 143 1.32 11.68 -0.84
C ARG A 143 2.46 12.70 -0.96
N SER A 144 2.26 13.93 -0.49
CA SER A 144 3.28 15.00 -0.56
C SER A 144 4.52 14.71 0.29
N LEU A 145 4.33 14.03 1.43
CA LEU A 145 5.40 13.65 2.36
C LEU A 145 6.22 12.45 1.88
N GLY A 146 5.70 11.67 0.92
CA GLY A 146 6.36 10.45 0.42
C GLY A 146 6.50 9.36 1.49
N ALA A 147 5.63 9.35 2.51
CA ALA A 147 5.70 8.42 3.64
C ALA A 147 5.30 6.98 3.25
N TYR A 148 4.57 6.82 2.14
CA TYR A 148 4.01 5.55 1.68
C TYR A 148 4.34 5.28 0.21
N ASP A 149 4.43 4.00 -0.16
CA ASP A 149 4.63 3.60 -1.56
C ASP A 149 3.50 4.10 -2.48
N SER A 150 3.86 4.40 -3.73
CA SER A 150 2.91 4.89 -4.74
C SER A 150 1.76 3.90 -5.00
N GLY A 151 2.03 2.60 -4.93
CA GLY A 151 1.02 1.55 -5.04
C GLY A 151 0.06 1.54 -3.87
N THR A 152 0.54 1.83 -2.66
CA THR A 152 -0.27 1.93 -1.45
C THR A 152 -1.21 3.15 -1.51
N ILE A 153 -0.68 4.32 -1.90
CA ILE A 153 -1.48 5.53 -2.13
C ILE A 153 -2.56 5.31 -3.19
N ALA A 154 -2.23 4.69 -4.32
CA ALA A 154 -3.18 4.42 -5.39
C ALA A 154 -4.30 3.45 -4.94
N ARG A 155 -3.98 2.46 -4.10
CA ARG A 155 -4.97 1.55 -3.53
C ARG A 155 -5.88 2.26 -2.52
N ALA A 156 -5.32 3.10 -1.66
CA ALA A 156 -6.09 3.91 -0.72
C ALA A 156 -7.05 4.86 -1.45
N GLN A 157 -6.58 5.57 -2.47
CA GLN A 157 -7.42 6.43 -3.32
C GLN A 157 -8.61 5.66 -3.91
N LYS A 158 -8.35 4.48 -4.49
CA LYS A 158 -9.40 3.65 -5.08
C LYS A 158 -10.46 3.22 -4.07
N LEU A 159 -10.07 2.97 -2.82
CA LEU A 159 -11.00 2.63 -1.74
C LEU A 159 -11.86 3.84 -1.33
N LEU A 160 -11.26 5.04 -1.24
CA LEU A 160 -11.98 6.28 -0.95
C LEU A 160 -12.96 6.63 -2.06
N ASP A 161 -12.54 6.53 -3.33
CA ASP A 161 -13.37 6.78 -4.51
C ASP A 161 -14.55 5.79 -4.61
N ALA A 162 -14.31 4.51 -4.31
CA ALA A 162 -15.39 3.52 -4.24
C ALA A 162 -16.39 3.84 -3.12
N GLY A 163 -15.90 4.37 -2.00
CA GLY A 163 -16.73 4.84 -0.90
C GLY A 163 -17.54 6.08 -1.25
N SER A 164 -16.99 7.04 -2.00
CA SER A 164 -17.68 8.27 -2.40
C SER A 164 -18.78 8.02 -3.42
N LEU A 165 -18.52 7.16 -4.42
CA LEU A 165 -19.52 6.77 -5.43
C LEU A 165 -20.73 6.04 -4.82
N ARG A 166 -20.50 5.20 -3.81
CA ARG A 166 -21.59 4.52 -3.09
C ARG A 166 -22.43 5.49 -2.26
N ARG A 167 -21.86 6.62 -1.83
CA ARG A 167 -22.54 7.64 -1.01
C ARG A 167 -23.33 8.65 -1.83
N GLY A 168 -22.91 8.96 -3.06
CA GLY A 168 -23.63 9.89 -3.95
C GLY A 168 -24.86 9.31 -4.66
N GLY A 169 -25.20 8.04 -4.42
CA GLY A 169 -26.30 7.33 -5.08
C GLY A 169 -27.59 7.16 -4.27
N LEU A 170 -27.76 7.90 -3.17
CA LEU A 170 -28.94 7.87 -2.29
C LEU A 170 -29.69 9.20 -2.32
#